data_AF-A0A2D9HVQ1-F1
#
_entry.id   AF-A0A2D9HVQ1-F1
#
_cell.length_a   1.000
_cell.length_b   1.000
_cell.length_c   1.000
_cell.angle_alpha   90.00
_cell.angle_beta   90.00
_cell.angle_gamma   90.00
#
_symmetry.space_group_name_H-M   'P 1'
#
loop_
_entity.id
_entity.type
_entity.pdbx_description
1 polymer ?
#
loop_
_entity_poly.entity_id
_entity_poly.type
_entity_poly.pdbx_seq_one_letter_code
_entity_poly.pdbx_strand_id
1 'polypeptide(L)'
;MRAGYRTARDTCEKINIPEHGYLVDKAYGSGWECKYGYRESGDSCVEIIVPKNGYLAERSDGTGWLCNRGFRATRDDCVPVVLPENAHLDYSGNGWDCNRPYRQNGNICSLQ
;
A
#
# COMPACT_ATOMS: atom_id res chain seq x y z
N MET A 1 -1.43 -23.67 20.94
CA MET A 1 -1.04 -24.04 19.55
C MET A 1 0.48 -24.15 19.51
N ARG A 2 1.05 -25.06 18.73
CA ARG A 2 2.51 -25.19 18.58
C ARG A 2 2.95 -24.29 17.42
N ALA A 3 3.96 -23.46 17.63
CA ALA A 3 4.47 -22.58 16.57
C ALA A 3 4.78 -23.38 15.29
N GLY A 4 4.27 -22.92 14.15
CA GLY A 4 4.44 -23.58 12.85
C GLY A 4 3.44 -24.69 12.53
N TYR A 5 2.34 -24.81 13.28
CA TYR A 5 1.27 -25.78 13.01
C TYR A 5 -0.12 -25.13 13.02
N ARG A 6 -0.99 -25.53 12.09
CA ARG A 6 -2.40 -25.15 12.05
C ARG A 6 -3.29 -26.34 12.39
N THR A 7 -4.44 -26.09 13.02
CA THR A 7 -5.45 -27.11 13.33
C THR A 7 -6.40 -27.28 12.15
N ALA A 8 -6.43 -28.46 11.54
CA ALA A 8 -7.39 -28.83 10.51
C ALA A 8 -8.12 -30.12 10.94
N ARG A 9 -9.43 -30.02 11.25
CA ARG A 9 -10.34 -31.15 11.57
C ARG A 9 -9.67 -32.23 12.45
N ASP A 10 -9.19 -31.82 13.62
CA ASP A 10 -8.50 -32.66 14.62
C ASP A 10 -7.07 -33.12 14.31
N THR A 11 -6.40 -32.53 13.31
CA THR A 11 -4.98 -32.77 13.02
C THR A 11 -4.14 -31.49 13.10
N CYS A 12 -2.88 -31.62 13.53
CA CYS A 12 -1.89 -30.54 13.50
C CYS A 12 -1.08 -30.64 12.20
N GLU A 13 -1.45 -29.84 11.21
CA GLU A 13 -0.71 -29.74 9.96
C GLU A 13 0.42 -28.73 10.09
N LYS A 14 1.62 -29.08 9.62
CA LYS A 14 2.74 -28.15 9.56
C LYS A 14 2.42 -27.03 8.56
N ILE A 15 2.62 -25.78 8.97
CA ILE A 15 2.49 -24.62 8.09
C ILE A 15 3.65 -24.65 7.11
N ASN A 16 3.34 -24.67 5.82
CA ASN A 16 4.34 -24.45 4.78
C ASN A 16 4.59 -22.95 4.65
N ILE A 17 5.82 -22.52 4.92
CA ILE A 17 6.21 -21.11 4.84
C ILE A 17 6.89 -20.93 3.49
N PRO A 18 6.37 -20.10 2.59
CA PRO A 18 7.01 -19.87 1.31
C PRO A 18 8.34 -19.13 1.48
N GLU A 19 9.13 -19.09 0.40
CA GLU A 19 10.29 -18.20 0.33
C GLU A 19 9.85 -16.75 0.60
N HIS A 20 10.69 -15.99 1.30
CA HIS A 20 10.38 -14.64 1.80
C HIS A 20 9.19 -14.55 2.79
N GLY A 21 8.65 -15.66 3.26
CA GLY A 21 7.66 -15.69 4.36
C GLY A 21 8.32 -15.80 5.75
N TYR A 22 7.55 -15.48 6.78
CA TYR A 22 7.85 -15.80 8.19
C TYR A 22 6.58 -16.21 8.93
N LEU A 23 6.72 -17.05 9.96
CA LEU A 23 5.59 -17.48 10.78
C LEU A 23 5.03 -16.34 11.60
N VAL A 24 3.71 -16.27 11.69
CA VAL A 24 3.00 -15.40 12.63
C VAL A 24 2.08 -16.23 13.50
N ASP A 25 1.96 -15.85 14.77
CA ASP A 25 1.02 -16.49 15.68
C ASP A 25 -0.37 -15.86 15.53
N LYS A 26 -1.04 -16.20 14.42
CA LYS A 26 -2.41 -15.77 14.13
C LYS A 26 -3.36 -16.97 14.19
N ALA A 27 -4.49 -16.78 14.88
CA ALA A 27 -5.53 -17.81 15.01
C ALA A 27 -6.28 -18.10 13.70
N TYR A 28 -6.22 -17.19 12.73
CA TYR A 28 -6.89 -17.28 11.44
C TYR A 28 -5.97 -16.79 10.32
N GLY A 29 -6.21 -17.26 9.10
CA GLY A 29 -5.39 -16.95 7.91
C GLY A 29 -4.36 -18.03 7.58
N SER A 30 -3.36 -17.66 6.79
CA SER A 30 -2.29 -18.55 6.30
C SER A 30 -1.30 -19.00 7.39
N GLY A 31 -1.25 -18.28 8.53
CA GLY A 31 -0.30 -18.55 9.63
C GLY A 31 1.13 -18.11 9.32
N TRP A 32 1.32 -17.37 8.25
CA TRP A 32 2.56 -16.71 7.86
C TRP A 32 2.27 -15.33 7.27
N GLU A 33 3.29 -14.48 7.25
CA GLU A 33 3.27 -13.18 6.57
C GLU A 33 4.50 -13.04 5.68
N CYS A 34 4.44 -12.15 4.70
CA CYS A 34 5.58 -11.85 3.85
C CYS A 34 6.52 -10.85 4.52
N LYS A 35 7.83 -11.07 4.35
CA LYS A 35 8.87 -10.11 4.73
C LYS A 35 8.62 -8.75 4.06
N TYR A 36 9.12 -7.69 4.67
CA TYR A 36 9.09 -6.35 4.09
C TYR A 36 9.64 -6.35 2.65
N GLY A 37 8.92 -5.70 1.72
CA GLY A 37 9.22 -5.73 0.29
C GLY A 37 8.55 -6.87 -0.48
N TYR A 38 7.77 -7.73 0.19
CA TYR A 38 7.02 -8.82 -0.43
C TYR A 38 5.55 -8.76 -0.01
N ARG A 39 4.67 -9.29 -0.85
CA ARG A 39 3.23 -9.39 -0.60
C ARG A 39 2.70 -10.79 -0.89
N GLU A 40 1.60 -11.14 -0.22
CA GLU A 40 0.94 -12.42 -0.40
C GLU A 40 0.30 -12.52 -1.79
N SER A 41 0.58 -13.62 -2.50
CA SER A 41 -0.06 -13.99 -3.76
C SER A 41 -0.28 -15.50 -3.77
N GLY A 42 -1.49 -15.91 -3.36
CA GLY A 42 -1.79 -17.32 -3.11
C GLY A 42 -0.89 -17.89 -2.01
N ASP A 43 -0.25 -19.03 -2.27
CA ASP A 43 0.66 -19.68 -1.32
C ASP A 43 2.12 -19.20 -1.46
N SER A 44 2.33 -17.95 -1.85
CA SER A 44 3.67 -17.39 -2.10
C SER A 44 3.80 -15.94 -1.70
N CYS A 45 5.03 -15.54 -1.39
CA CYS A 45 5.40 -14.14 -1.22
C CYS A 45 6.08 -13.65 -2.49
N VAL A 46 5.43 -12.73 -3.20
CA VAL A 46 5.96 -12.11 -4.42
C VAL A 46 6.53 -10.74 -4.10
N GLU A 47 7.63 -10.39 -4.76
CA GLU A 47 8.28 -9.08 -4.59
C GLU A 47 7.32 -7.95 -4.97
N ILE A 48 7.33 -6.89 -4.17
CA ILE A 48 6.61 -5.65 -4.46
C ILE A 48 7.47 -4.82 -5.40
N ILE A 49 7.01 -4.67 -6.64
CA ILE A 49 7.64 -3.77 -7.60
C ILE A 49 7.18 -2.34 -7.31
N VAL A 50 8.10 -1.53 -6.78
CA VAL A 50 7.84 -0.11 -6.50
C VAL A 50 8.07 0.71 -7.77
N PRO A 51 7.07 1.47 -8.24
CA PRO A 51 7.25 2.32 -9.42
C PRO A 51 8.16 3.51 -9.15
N LYS A 52 8.56 4.21 -10.21
CA LYS A 52 9.32 5.46 -10.07
C LYS A 52 8.50 6.46 -9.24
N ASN A 53 9.15 7.16 -8.32
CA ASN A 53 8.51 8.07 -7.36
C ASN A 53 7.57 7.39 -6.33
N GLY A 54 7.64 6.06 -6.20
CA GLY A 54 7.04 5.32 -5.11
C GLY A 54 8.05 4.97 -4.00
N TYR A 55 7.53 4.49 -2.88
CA TYR A 55 8.30 3.89 -1.80
C TYR A 55 7.51 2.75 -1.16
N LEU A 56 8.23 1.75 -0.62
CA LEU A 56 7.62 0.63 0.11
C LEU A 56 6.89 1.13 1.36
N ALA A 57 5.66 0.68 1.54
CA ALA A 57 4.82 1.10 2.65
C ALA A 57 4.00 -0.07 3.18
N GLU A 58 4.15 -0.37 4.47
CA GLU A 58 3.40 -1.44 5.16
C GLU A 58 1.89 -1.17 5.14
N ARG A 59 1.52 0.11 5.26
CA ARG A 59 0.13 0.58 5.15
C ARG A 59 -0.10 1.17 3.77
N SER A 60 -0.33 0.30 2.82
CA SER A 60 -0.77 0.62 1.48
C SER A 60 -1.89 -0.36 1.15
N ASP A 61 -2.98 0.09 0.53
CA ASP A 61 -4.25 -0.64 0.38
C ASP A 61 -4.15 -1.89 -0.53
N GLY A 62 -3.21 -2.79 -0.25
CA GLY A 62 -2.89 -4.01 -1.00
C GLY A 62 -1.73 -3.87 -2.02
N THR A 63 -1.26 -2.65 -2.30
CA THR A 63 -0.18 -2.42 -3.30
C THR A 63 1.22 -2.71 -2.76
N GLY A 64 1.43 -2.55 -1.46
CA GLY A 64 2.76 -2.66 -0.83
C GLY A 64 3.62 -1.40 -0.96
N TRP A 65 3.10 -0.35 -1.59
CA TRP A 65 3.80 0.92 -1.83
C TRP A 65 2.86 2.12 -1.83
N LEU A 66 3.41 3.29 -1.54
CA LEU A 66 2.76 4.60 -1.66
C LEU A 66 3.59 5.53 -2.53
N CYS A 67 2.99 6.62 -3.01
CA CYS A 67 3.69 7.63 -3.80
C CYS A 67 4.37 8.67 -2.93
N ASN A 68 5.58 9.08 -3.32
CA ASN A 68 6.25 10.24 -2.76
C ASN A 68 5.35 11.48 -2.87
N ARG A 69 5.51 12.40 -1.92
CA ARG A 69 4.81 13.70 -1.95
C ARG A 69 5.03 14.40 -3.30
N GLY A 70 3.95 14.92 -3.88
CA GLY A 70 3.92 15.51 -5.22
C GLY A 70 3.54 14.53 -6.32
N PHE A 71 3.32 13.26 -5.99
CA PHE A 71 2.88 12.23 -6.92
C PHE A 71 1.61 11.57 -6.42
N ARG A 72 0.76 11.07 -7.32
CA ARG A 72 -0.46 10.34 -6.99
C ARG A 72 -0.43 8.95 -7.59
N ALA A 73 -1.04 8.01 -6.88
CA ALA A 73 -1.13 6.64 -7.36
C ALA A 73 -2.04 6.55 -8.58
N THR A 74 -1.57 5.84 -9.60
CA THR A 74 -2.39 5.17 -10.58
C THR A 74 -2.33 3.67 -10.31
N ARG A 75 -2.88 2.83 -11.18
CA ARG A 75 -2.90 1.38 -10.98
C ARG A 75 -1.50 0.80 -10.71
N ASP A 76 -0.51 1.22 -11.51
CA ASP A 76 0.82 0.60 -11.54
C ASP A 76 1.96 1.64 -11.47
N ASP A 77 1.66 2.92 -11.24
CA ASP A 77 2.66 4.00 -11.30
C ASP A 77 2.33 5.19 -10.38
N CYS A 78 3.35 5.97 -10.03
CA CYS A 78 3.24 7.26 -9.34
C CYS A 78 3.46 8.41 -10.30
N VAL A 79 2.37 9.06 -10.69
CA VAL A 79 2.39 10.17 -11.65
C VAL A 79 2.37 11.52 -10.93
N PRO A 80 3.01 12.58 -11.46
CA PRO A 80 3.00 13.89 -10.82
C PRO A 80 1.58 14.42 -10.56
N VAL A 81 1.38 15.07 -9.42
CA VAL A 81 0.18 15.86 -9.16
C VAL A 81 0.27 17.14 -10.00
N VAL A 82 -0.70 17.34 -10.88
CA VAL A 82 -0.81 18.56 -11.66
C VAL A 82 -1.51 19.61 -10.81
N LEU A 83 -0.80 20.68 -10.48
CA LEU A 83 -1.35 21.81 -9.74
C LEU A 83 -1.95 22.83 -10.71
N PRO A 84 -3.23 23.19 -10.58
CA PRO A 84 -3.76 24.35 -11.28
C PRO A 84 -3.18 25.64 -10.71
N GLU A 85 -3.39 26.75 -11.42
CA GLU A 85 -3.04 28.07 -10.91
C GLU A 85 -3.76 28.31 -9.56
N ASN A 86 -3.08 28.96 -8.62
CA ASN A 86 -3.57 29.23 -7.28
C ASN A 86 -3.85 27.98 -6.41
N ALA A 87 -3.16 26.86 -6.66
CA ALA A 87 -3.21 25.67 -5.80
C ALA A 87 -1.87 25.36 -5.13
N HIS A 88 -1.92 24.51 -4.10
CA HIS A 88 -0.78 23.88 -3.44
C HIS A 88 -1.08 22.40 -3.19
N LEU A 89 -0.04 21.60 -2.91
CA LEU A 89 -0.25 20.23 -2.47
C LEU A 89 -1.01 20.21 -1.15
N ASP A 90 -1.99 19.32 -1.05
CA ASP A 90 -2.76 19.11 0.17
C ASP A 90 -1.89 18.51 1.30
N TYR A 91 -2.49 18.28 2.46
CA TYR A 91 -1.79 17.67 3.59
C TYR A 91 -1.23 16.28 3.24
N SER A 92 -2.00 15.45 2.54
CA SER A 92 -1.56 14.11 2.12
C SER A 92 -0.33 14.17 1.20
N GLY A 93 -0.24 15.21 0.38
CA GLY A 93 0.81 15.38 -0.61
C GLY A 93 0.57 14.60 -1.89
N ASN A 94 -0.54 13.87 -1.99
CA ASN A 94 -0.94 13.13 -3.18
C ASN A 94 -2.16 13.78 -3.87
N GLY A 95 -2.67 14.88 -3.31
CA GLY A 95 -3.71 15.73 -3.88
C GLY A 95 -3.32 17.20 -3.88
N TRP A 96 -4.29 18.08 -4.06
CA TRP A 96 -4.09 19.52 -4.05
C TRP A 96 -5.30 20.26 -3.48
N ASP A 97 -5.03 21.40 -2.86
CA ASP A 97 -6.01 22.33 -2.32
C ASP A 97 -5.81 23.71 -2.94
N CYS A 98 -6.88 24.50 -3.00
CA CYS A 98 -6.76 25.90 -3.42
C CYS A 98 -6.08 26.75 -2.35
N ASN A 99 -5.19 27.64 -2.78
CA ASN A 99 -4.69 28.72 -1.95
C ASN A 99 -5.86 29.62 -1.54
N ARG A 100 -5.90 30.07 -0.29
CA ARG A 100 -6.91 31.06 0.12
C ARG A 100 -6.67 32.38 -0.63
N PRO A 101 -7.71 33.12 -1.06
CA PRO A 101 -9.15 32.87 -0.85
C PRO A 101 -9.86 32.09 -1.97
N TYR A 102 -9.11 31.47 -2.90
CA TYR A 102 -9.68 30.73 -4.04
C TYR A 102 -10.43 29.48 -3.58
N ARG A 103 -11.43 29.06 -4.37
CA ARG A 103 -12.18 27.81 -4.14
C ARG A 103 -12.11 26.89 -5.36
N GLN A 104 -12.27 25.60 -5.09
CA GLN A 104 -12.22 24.57 -6.13
C GLN A 104 -13.49 24.62 -6.98
N ASN A 105 -13.30 24.80 -8.29
CA ASN A 105 -14.34 24.69 -9.30
C ASN A 105 -13.88 23.69 -10.36
N GLY A 106 -14.21 22.42 -10.15
CA GLY A 106 -13.66 21.32 -10.94
C GLY A 106 -12.14 21.23 -10.80
N ASN A 107 -11.42 21.39 -11.91
CA ASN A 107 -9.96 21.26 -11.97
C ASN A 107 -9.21 22.59 -11.84
N ILE A 108 -9.88 23.68 -11.46
CA ILE A 108 -9.27 25.00 -11.28
C ILE A 108 -9.58 25.57 -9.90
N CYS A 109 -8.76 26.54 -9.50
CA CYS A 109 -9.04 27.41 -8.36
C CYS A 109 -9.47 28.78 -8.87
N SER A 110 -10.70 29.17 -8.55
CA SER A 110 -11.25 30.48 -8.94
C SER A 110 -11.69 31.26 -7.71
N LEU A 111 -11.62 32.60 -7.80
CA LEU A 111 -12.33 33.47 -6.87
C LEU A 111 -13.83 33.26 -7.13
N GLN A 112 -14.57 32.88 -6.09
CA GLN A 112 -16.00 32.68 -6.14
C GLN A 112 -16.73 33.88 -5.56
#